data_AF-A0A536VXH1-F1
#
_entry.id   AF-A0A536VXH1-F1
#
_cell.length_a   1.000
_cell.length_b   1.000
_cell.length_c   1.000
_cell.angle_alpha   90.00
_cell.angle_beta   90.00
_cell.angle_gamma   90.00
#
_symmetry.space_group_name_H-M   'P 1'
#
loop_
_entity.id
_entity.type
_entity.pdbx_description
1 polymer ?
#
loop_
_entity_poly.entity_id
_entity_poly.type
_entity_poly.pdbx_seq_one_letter_code
_entity_poly.pdbx_strand_id
1 'polypeptide(L)'
;MTGFEGVLFDGVRAVGLPVRVEAHGNLVLIATPVEAPRSIARDQIRADAPIPGVARLLRLPGGELIETHAYDAVAALWPPKDIIARVAFAIESRWWAAVTGLMLTAGAVWLIVAFVLPLAAEPVSRRISPTVEAFLGKRTLEFLDRTIFKPSTLTEEETEELEEKYARFVEGEDAQSYRLEFRHGGMPNALALPGGTIIVTDELVHATANDAEFLAVVAHEIGHVRGHHAM
;
A
#
# COMPACT_ATOMS: atom_id res chain seq x y z
N MET A 1 -13.17 27.26 -42.04
CA MET A 1 -13.10 25.92 -42.65
C MET A 1 -12.00 25.18 -41.94
N THR A 2 -12.29 24.03 -41.34
CA THR A 2 -11.30 23.23 -40.64
C THR A 2 -11.17 21.93 -41.41
N GLY A 3 -10.00 21.70 -42.01
CA GLY A 3 -9.72 20.51 -42.79
C GLY A 3 -8.49 19.79 -42.27
N PHE A 4 -8.45 18.47 -42.42
CA PHE A 4 -7.30 17.65 -42.06
C PHE A 4 -7.17 16.45 -43.01
N GLU A 5 -5.98 15.88 -43.04
CA GLU A 5 -5.69 14.66 -43.79
C GLU A 5 -5.73 13.45 -42.88
N GLY A 6 -6.13 12.32 -43.42
CA GLY A 6 -6.17 11.04 -42.72
C GLY A 6 -6.11 9.86 -43.67
N VAL A 7 -6.28 8.67 -43.11
CA VAL A 7 -6.30 7.41 -43.83
C VAL A 7 -7.61 6.68 -43.53
N LEU A 8 -8.40 6.41 -44.56
CA LEU A 8 -9.67 5.70 -44.48
C LEU A 8 -9.45 4.20 -44.63
N PHE A 9 -10.05 3.44 -43.73
CA PHE A 9 -10.12 1.99 -43.74
C PHE A 9 -11.58 1.56 -43.85
N ASP A 10 -11.88 0.72 -44.84
CA ASP A 10 -13.24 0.23 -45.14
C ASP A 10 -13.67 -0.94 -44.23
N GLY A 11 -12.76 -1.45 -43.39
CA GLY A 11 -12.99 -2.60 -42.51
C GLY A 11 -13.04 -3.96 -43.21
N VAL A 12 -12.85 -3.98 -44.53
CA VAL A 12 -12.89 -5.20 -45.38
C VAL A 12 -11.52 -5.48 -45.98
N ARG A 13 -10.76 -4.43 -46.31
CA ARG A 13 -9.41 -4.48 -46.90
C ARG A 13 -8.42 -3.81 -45.95
N ALA A 14 -7.27 -4.44 -45.74
CA ALA A 14 -6.17 -3.90 -44.95
C ALA A 14 -5.35 -2.84 -45.72
N VAL A 15 -5.98 -2.07 -46.60
CA VAL A 15 -5.35 -1.04 -47.42
C VAL A 15 -5.97 0.30 -47.06
N GLY A 16 -5.17 1.18 -46.46
CA GLY A 16 -5.58 2.52 -46.13
C GLY A 16 -5.62 3.42 -47.37
N LEU A 17 -6.73 4.13 -47.56
CA LEU A 17 -6.88 5.12 -48.62
C LEU A 17 -6.63 6.52 -48.04
N PRO A 18 -5.73 7.34 -48.62
CA PRO A 18 -5.55 8.70 -48.15
C PRO A 18 -6.84 9.49 -48.37
N VAL A 19 -7.28 10.21 -47.35
CA VAL A 19 -8.50 11.03 -47.39
C VAL A 19 -8.25 12.43 -46.89
N ARG A 20 -8.94 13.39 -47.51
CA ARG A 20 -9.04 14.75 -47.00
C ARG A 20 -10.43 14.96 -46.42
N VAL A 21 -10.48 15.39 -45.17
CA VAL A 21 -11.70 15.63 -44.43
C VAL A 21 -11.85 17.13 -44.24
N GLU A 22 -12.97 17.70 -44.68
CA GLU A 22 -13.27 19.13 -44.58
C GLU A 22 -14.64 19.35 -43.90
N ALA A 23 -14.66 20.17 -42.85
CA ALA A 23 -15.89 20.47 -42.12
C ALA A 23 -16.53 21.78 -42.59
N HIS A 24 -17.79 21.70 -42.99
CA HIS A 24 -18.67 22.79 -43.39
C HIS A 24 -19.89 22.84 -42.47
N GLY A 25 -19.73 23.49 -41.31
CA GLY A 25 -20.80 23.55 -40.29
C GLY A 25 -21.09 22.19 -39.68
N ASN A 26 -22.29 21.66 -39.93
CA ASN A 26 -22.70 20.32 -39.46
C ASN A 26 -22.39 19.20 -40.47
N LEU A 27 -21.95 19.53 -41.68
CA LEU A 27 -21.60 18.53 -42.69
C LEU A 27 -20.08 18.38 -42.76
N VAL A 28 -19.63 17.14 -42.81
CA VAL A 28 -18.24 16.75 -43.01
C VAL A 28 -18.12 16.12 -44.39
N LEU A 29 -17.32 16.75 -45.25
CA LEU A 29 -16.97 16.24 -46.56
C LEU A 29 -15.73 15.37 -46.45
N ILE A 30 -15.82 14.17 -47.01
CA ILE A 30 -14.74 13.19 -47.05
C ILE A 30 -14.41 12.97 -48.52
N ALA A 31 -13.28 13.51 -48.96
CA ALA A 31 -12.78 13.37 -50.31
C ALA A 31 -11.73 12.26 -50.36
N THR A 32 -11.93 11.28 -51.25
CA THR A 32 -10.94 10.25 -51.58
C THR A 32 -10.40 10.52 -52.99
N PRO A 33 -9.22 9.99 -53.37
CA PRO A 33 -8.70 10.11 -54.73
C PRO A 33 -9.46 9.27 -55.77
N VAL A 34 -10.27 8.30 -55.31
CA VAL A 34 -10.79 7.20 -56.14
C VAL A 34 -12.32 7.23 -56.25
N GLU A 35 -13.01 7.83 -55.28
CA GLU A 35 -14.48 7.90 -55.23
C GLU A 35 -14.98 9.33 -55.17
N ALA A 36 -16.25 9.53 -55.53
CA ALA A 36 -16.91 10.82 -55.38
C ALA A 36 -16.93 11.25 -53.89
N PRO A 37 -16.79 12.55 -53.59
CA PRO A 37 -16.81 13.05 -52.21
C PRO A 37 -18.11 12.67 -51.50
N ARG A 38 -18.00 12.13 -50.28
CA ARG A 38 -19.15 11.78 -49.44
C ARG A 38 -19.38 12.87 -48.40
N SER A 39 -20.63 13.25 -48.19
CA SER A 39 -21.04 14.18 -47.12
C SER A 39 -21.73 13.43 -46.00
N ILE A 40 -21.20 13.51 -44.77
CA ILE A 40 -21.77 12.86 -43.59
C ILE A 40 -22.05 13.93 -42.53
N ALA A 41 -23.14 13.77 -41.78
CA ALA A 41 -23.44 14.67 -40.66
C ALA A 41 -22.43 14.46 -39.51
N ARG A 42 -21.91 15.55 -38.96
CA ARG A 42 -20.84 15.55 -37.94
C ARG A 42 -21.20 14.77 -36.68
N ASP A 43 -22.48 14.76 -36.32
CA ASP A 43 -23.05 14.04 -35.16
C ASP A 43 -23.08 12.52 -35.34
N GLN A 44 -23.04 12.04 -36.59
CA GLN A 44 -22.95 10.61 -36.91
C GLN A 44 -21.52 10.07 -36.84
N ILE A 45 -20.52 10.96 -36.82
CA ILE A 45 -19.10 10.59 -36.70
C ILE A 45 -18.71 10.58 -35.22
N ARG A 46 -18.17 9.46 -34.75
CA ARG A 46 -17.70 9.31 -33.37
C ARG A 46 -16.17 9.32 -33.34
N ALA A 47 -15.61 10.35 -32.73
CA ALA A 47 -14.19 10.41 -32.41
C ALA A 47 -13.89 9.63 -31.12
N ASP A 48 -12.77 8.92 -31.11
CA ASP A 48 -12.20 8.28 -29.93
C ASP A 48 -11.72 9.27 -28.86
N ALA A 49 -11.38 8.75 -27.67
CA ALA A 49 -10.71 9.54 -26.64
C ALA A 49 -9.27 9.84 -27.08
N PRO A 50 -8.76 11.08 -26.88
CA PRO A 50 -7.41 11.41 -27.27
C PRO A 50 -6.40 10.70 -26.37
N ILE A 51 -5.41 10.03 -26.97
CA ILE A 51 -4.25 9.44 -26.28
C ILE A 51 -2.98 10.10 -26.84
N PRO A 52 -2.07 10.62 -25.99
CA PRO A 52 -0.84 11.26 -26.48
C PRO A 52 -0.01 10.30 -27.33
N GLY A 53 0.40 10.72 -28.52
CA GLY A 53 1.28 9.94 -29.41
C GLY A 53 0.60 8.82 -30.22
N VAL A 54 -0.71 8.60 -30.06
CA VAL A 54 -1.49 7.60 -30.81
C VAL A 54 -2.40 8.30 -31.83
N ALA A 55 -2.49 7.82 -33.06
CA ALA A 55 -3.36 8.40 -34.08
C ALA A 55 -4.83 8.44 -33.60
N ARG A 56 -5.55 9.51 -33.94
CA ARG A 56 -6.97 9.68 -33.64
C ARG A 56 -7.81 8.82 -34.57
N LEU A 57 -8.78 8.11 -34.02
CA LEU A 57 -9.72 7.26 -34.76
C LEU A 57 -11.11 7.91 -34.82
N LEU A 58 -11.61 8.09 -36.04
CA LEU A 58 -12.96 8.56 -36.33
C LEU A 58 -13.79 7.42 -36.91
N ARG A 59 -14.85 7.01 -36.21
CA ARG A 59 -15.78 5.97 -36.68
C ARG A 59 -16.92 6.59 -37.48
N LEU A 60 -17.10 6.11 -38.71
CA LEU A 60 -18.20 6.49 -39.59
C LEU A 60 -19.42 5.59 -39.35
N PRO A 61 -20.65 6.02 -39.72
CA PRO A 61 -21.86 5.22 -39.54
C PRO A 61 -21.85 3.89 -40.31
N GLY A 62 -21.07 3.79 -41.39
CA GLY A 62 -20.92 2.57 -42.19
C GLY A 62 -19.95 1.52 -41.63
N GLY A 63 -19.34 1.77 -40.46
CA GLY A 63 -18.29 0.91 -39.88
C GLY A 63 -16.88 1.21 -40.39
N GLU A 64 -16.74 2.12 -41.35
CA GLU A 64 -15.47 2.64 -41.85
C GLU A 64 -14.75 3.47 -40.75
N LEU A 65 -13.42 3.51 -40.81
CA LEU A 65 -12.55 4.16 -39.84
C LEU A 65 -11.63 5.16 -40.53
N ILE A 66 -11.49 6.37 -40.00
CA ILE A 66 -10.46 7.32 -40.44
C ILE A 66 -9.43 7.48 -39.32
N GLU A 67 -8.17 7.25 -39.65
CA GLU A 67 -7.02 7.50 -38.78
C GLU A 67 -6.36 8.82 -39.14
N THR A 68 -6.05 9.66 -38.15
CA THR A 68 -5.34 10.92 -38.40
C THR A 68 -4.44 11.33 -37.25
N HIS A 69 -3.30 11.95 -37.57
CA HIS A 69 -2.42 12.59 -36.60
C HIS A 69 -2.74 14.08 -36.39
N ALA A 70 -3.80 14.59 -37.01
CA ALA A 70 -4.23 15.98 -36.87
C ALA A 70 -5.04 16.20 -35.57
N TYR A 71 -4.38 16.08 -34.42
CA TYR A 71 -4.99 16.16 -33.09
C TYR A 71 -5.83 17.43 -32.89
N ASP A 72 -5.28 18.59 -33.24
CA ASP A 72 -5.93 19.88 -33.01
C ASP A 72 -7.17 20.07 -33.89
N ALA A 73 -7.08 19.63 -35.15
CA ALA A 73 -8.21 19.70 -36.09
C ALA A 73 -9.36 18.78 -35.66
N VAL A 74 -9.04 17.56 -35.21
CA VAL A 74 -10.03 16.63 -34.66
C VAL A 74 -10.60 17.15 -33.35
N ALA A 75 -9.80 17.74 -32.45
CA ALA A 75 -10.30 18.27 -31.18
C ALA A 75 -11.22 19.49 -31.38
N ALA A 76 -10.96 20.34 -32.38
CA ALA A 76 -11.85 21.45 -32.73
C ALA A 76 -13.20 20.97 -33.28
N LEU A 77 -13.20 19.84 -34.00
CA LEU A 77 -14.39 19.26 -34.63
C LEU A 77 -15.10 18.20 -33.76
N TRP A 78 -14.43 17.56 -32.83
CA TRP A 78 -15.03 16.63 -31.88
C TRP A 78 -14.33 16.81 -30.54
N PRO A 79 -14.68 17.88 -29.80
CA PRO A 79 -14.10 18.11 -28.50
C PRO A 79 -14.44 16.91 -27.60
N PRO A 80 -13.48 16.39 -26.80
CA PRO A 80 -13.74 15.30 -25.88
C PRO A 80 -14.86 15.73 -24.95
N LYS A 81 -15.96 14.98 -24.86
CA LYS A 81 -17.12 15.40 -24.04
C LYS A 81 -16.82 15.30 -22.54
N ASP A 82 -15.95 14.36 -22.16
CA ASP A 82 -15.59 14.09 -20.77
C ASP A 82 -14.50 15.05 -20.27
N ILE A 83 -14.78 15.74 -19.16
CA ILE A 83 -13.83 16.63 -18.47
C ILE A 83 -12.62 15.82 -17.99
N ILE A 84 -12.85 14.60 -17.50
CA ILE A 84 -11.79 13.73 -16.97
C ILE A 84 -10.81 13.36 -18.08
N ALA A 85 -11.31 12.96 -19.25
CA ALA A 85 -10.46 12.63 -20.40
C ALA A 85 -9.62 13.81 -20.87
N ARG A 86 -10.16 15.05 -20.82
CA ARG A 86 -9.39 16.26 -21.17
C ARG A 86 -8.27 16.55 -20.17
N VAL A 87 -8.56 16.41 -18.87
CA VAL A 87 -7.57 16.64 -17.80
C VAL A 87 -6.50 15.54 -17.82
N ALA A 88 -6.90 14.29 -17.99
CA ALA A 88 -5.98 13.16 -18.13
C ALA A 88 -5.01 13.37 -19.30
N PHE A 89 -5.52 13.70 -20.50
CA PHE A 89 -4.68 14.01 -21.65
C PHE A 89 -3.70 15.18 -21.39
N ALA A 90 -4.15 16.24 -20.70
CA ALA A 90 -3.30 17.38 -20.37
C ALA A 90 -2.20 17.04 -19.33
N ILE A 91 -2.46 16.08 -18.44
CA ILE A 91 -1.49 15.57 -17.46
C ILE A 91 -0.53 14.60 -18.14
N GLU A 92 -1.04 13.62 -18.89
CA GLU A 92 -0.27 12.55 -19.55
C GLU A 92 0.64 13.09 -20.66
N SER A 93 0.25 14.18 -21.33
CA SER A 93 1.09 14.84 -22.33
C SER A 93 2.33 15.54 -21.74
N ARG A 94 2.45 15.64 -20.41
CA ARG A 94 3.48 16.42 -19.72
C ARG A 94 4.31 15.54 -18.78
N TRP A 95 5.54 15.23 -19.18
CA TRP A 95 6.45 14.37 -18.39
C TRP A 95 6.68 14.86 -16.95
N TRP A 96 6.67 16.17 -16.70
CA TRP A 96 6.82 16.74 -15.36
C TRP A 96 5.62 16.46 -14.44
N ALA A 97 4.43 16.24 -15.01
CA ALA A 97 3.25 15.89 -14.23
C ALA A 97 3.37 14.48 -13.63
N ALA A 98 3.99 13.54 -14.36
CA ALA A 98 4.33 12.22 -13.84
C ALA A 98 5.32 12.30 -12.67
N VAL A 99 6.38 13.12 -12.80
CA VAL A 99 7.35 13.36 -11.71
C VAL A 99 6.67 13.99 -10.49
N THR A 100 5.80 14.97 -10.71
CA THR A 100 5.06 15.63 -9.62
C THR A 100 4.13 14.65 -8.90
N GLY A 101 3.39 13.82 -9.66
CA GLY A 101 2.53 12.78 -9.09
C GLY A 101 3.31 11.76 -8.26
N LEU A 102 4.49 11.35 -8.73
CA LEU A 102 5.38 10.47 -7.97
C LEU A 102 5.83 11.12 -6.66
N MET A 103 6.26 12.38 -6.70
CA MET A 103 6.72 13.11 -5.51
C MET A 103 5.60 13.33 -4.50
N LEU A 104 4.38 13.66 -4.97
CA LEU A 104 3.21 13.79 -4.10
C LEU A 104 2.85 12.46 -3.45
N THR A 105 2.90 11.36 -4.21
CA THR A 105 2.62 10.02 -3.68
C THR A 105 3.66 9.63 -2.63
N ALA A 106 4.94 9.82 -2.92
CA ALA A 106 6.02 9.55 -1.98
C ALA A 106 5.90 10.42 -0.71
N GLY A 107 5.60 11.71 -0.87
CA GLY A 107 5.36 12.63 0.24
C GLY A 107 4.14 12.24 1.09
N ALA A 108 3.06 11.80 0.46
CA ALA A 108 1.88 11.32 1.16
C ALA A 108 2.18 10.04 1.96
N VAL A 109 2.89 9.07 1.36
CA VAL A 109 3.34 7.86 2.06
C VAL A 109 4.23 8.23 3.24
N TRP A 110 5.22 9.10 3.04
CA TRP A 110 6.09 9.56 4.12
C TRP A 110 5.30 10.25 5.23
N LEU A 111 4.34 11.12 4.91
CA LEU A 111 3.51 11.81 5.90
C LEU A 111 2.64 10.83 6.70
N ILE A 112 2.07 9.82 6.03
CA ILE A 112 1.30 8.77 6.70
C ILE A 112 2.19 8.00 7.69
N VAL A 113 3.36 7.55 7.23
CA VAL A 113 4.29 6.77 8.07
C VAL A 113 4.87 7.60 9.21
N ALA A 114 5.26 8.85 8.95
CA ALA A 114 5.96 9.70 9.91
C ALA A 114 5.03 10.36 10.93
N PHE A 115 3.77 10.62 10.58
CA PHE A 115 2.85 11.37 11.46
C PHE A 115 1.57 10.60 11.77
N VAL A 116 0.88 10.06 10.77
CA VAL A 116 -0.43 9.42 10.99
C VAL A 116 -0.30 8.15 11.82
N LEU A 117 0.68 7.30 11.50
CA LEU A 117 0.92 6.06 12.24
C LEU A 117 1.26 6.33 13.72
N PRO A 118 2.26 7.17 14.06
CA PRO A 118 2.60 7.45 15.45
C PRO A 118 1.44 8.06 16.24
N LEU A 119 0.71 9.02 15.65
CA LEU A 119 -0.43 9.67 16.30
C LEU A 119 -1.61 8.71 16.54
N ALA A 120 -1.78 7.71 15.68
CA ALA A 120 -2.82 6.70 15.82
C ALA A 120 -2.41 5.54 16.75
N ALA A 121 -1.11 5.22 16.85
CA ALA A 121 -0.62 4.07 17.60
C ALA A 121 -0.86 4.20 19.12
N GLU A 122 -0.53 5.36 19.71
CA GLU A 122 -0.65 5.59 21.16
C GLU A 122 -2.08 5.44 21.73
N PRO A 123 -3.14 6.01 21.12
CA PRO A 123 -4.50 5.80 21.61
C PRO A 123 -5.03 4.39 21.30
N VAL A 124 -4.52 3.71 20.28
CA VAL A 124 -4.92 2.34 19.94
C VAL A 124 -4.32 1.35 20.94
N SER A 125 -3.04 1.46 21.26
CA SER A 125 -2.38 0.55 22.22
C SER A 125 -3.05 0.59 23.60
N ARG A 126 -3.42 1.78 24.09
CA ARG A 126 -4.15 1.94 25.37
C ARG A 126 -5.57 1.37 25.40
N ARG A 127 -6.12 0.97 24.25
CA ARG A 127 -7.49 0.45 24.13
C ARG A 127 -7.54 -1.03 23.72
N ILE A 128 -6.39 -1.69 23.61
CA ILE A 128 -6.35 -3.12 23.35
C ILE A 128 -6.89 -3.85 24.58
N SER A 129 -7.83 -4.78 24.36
CA SER A 129 -8.39 -5.60 25.44
C SER A 129 -7.31 -6.54 25.99
N PRO A 130 -7.29 -6.83 27.30
CA PRO A 130 -6.39 -7.84 27.89
C PRO A 130 -6.43 -9.20 27.17
N THR A 131 -7.58 -9.58 26.59
CA THR A 131 -7.72 -10.81 25.80
C THR A 131 -6.86 -10.78 24.52
N VAL A 132 -6.80 -9.63 23.86
CA VAL A 132 -6.00 -9.47 22.64
C VAL A 132 -4.52 -9.42 22.99
N GLU A 133 -4.14 -8.75 24.08
CA GLU A 133 -2.76 -8.75 24.56
C GLU A 133 -2.28 -10.16 24.88
N ALA A 134 -3.06 -10.94 25.64
CA ALA A 134 -2.73 -12.33 25.96
C ALA A 134 -2.64 -13.22 24.70
N PHE A 135 -3.51 -13.00 23.71
CA PHE A 135 -3.44 -13.71 22.43
C PHE A 135 -2.15 -13.38 21.67
N LEU A 136 -1.79 -12.10 21.57
CA LEU A 136 -0.55 -11.64 20.93
C LEU A 136 0.67 -12.19 21.65
N GLY A 137 0.72 -12.09 22.97
CA GLY A 137 1.81 -12.62 23.80
C GLY A 137 2.02 -14.12 23.57
N LYS A 138 0.94 -14.91 23.56
CA LYS A 138 1.04 -16.35 23.27
C LYS A 138 1.59 -16.63 21.88
N ARG A 139 1.16 -15.89 20.85
CA ARG A 139 1.68 -16.06 19.48
C ARG A 139 3.14 -15.64 19.35
N THR A 140 3.54 -14.58 20.03
CA THR A 140 4.94 -14.15 20.07
C THR A 140 5.80 -15.20 20.77
N LEU A 141 5.37 -15.72 21.92
CA LEU A 141 6.08 -16.81 22.60
C LEU A 141 6.23 -18.05 21.71
N GLU A 142 5.14 -18.51 21.09
CA GLU A 142 5.16 -19.65 20.16
C GLU A 142 6.13 -19.44 18.98
N PHE A 143 6.22 -18.21 18.47
CA PHE A 143 7.14 -17.86 17.40
C PHE A 143 8.60 -17.85 17.88
N LEU A 144 8.86 -17.24 19.04
CA LEU A 144 10.20 -17.18 19.65
C LEU A 144 10.71 -18.58 20.00
N ASP A 145 9.87 -19.45 20.58
CA ASP A 145 10.21 -20.85 20.90
C ASP A 145 10.52 -21.68 19.65
N ARG A 146 10.02 -21.29 18.47
CA ARG A 146 10.31 -21.98 17.20
C ARG A 146 11.55 -21.48 16.48
N THR A 147 11.97 -20.24 16.75
CA THR A 147 12.96 -19.54 15.92
C THR A 147 14.22 -19.14 16.68
N ILE A 148 14.09 -18.79 17.96
CA ILE A 148 15.17 -18.20 18.77
C ILE A 148 15.48 -19.08 19.97
N PHE A 149 14.46 -19.39 20.78
CA PHE A 149 14.66 -20.08 22.05
C PHE A 149 14.66 -21.60 21.92
N LYS A 150 15.34 -22.23 22.87
CA LYS A 150 15.24 -23.67 23.14
C LYS A 150 14.61 -23.88 24.53
N PRO A 151 14.13 -25.10 24.82
CA PRO A 151 13.72 -25.45 26.18
C PRO A 151 14.81 -25.10 27.19
N SER A 152 14.41 -24.63 28.37
CA SER A 152 15.33 -24.34 29.46
C SER A 152 16.13 -25.58 29.86
N THR A 153 17.34 -25.34 30.34
CA THR A 153 18.30 -26.30 30.86
C THR A 153 18.43 -26.24 32.38
N LEU A 154 17.71 -25.31 33.03
CA LEU A 154 17.61 -25.23 34.49
C LEU A 154 16.97 -26.50 35.04
N THR A 155 17.41 -26.89 36.24
CA THR A 155 16.79 -27.99 36.97
C THR A 155 15.41 -27.59 37.49
N GLU A 156 14.56 -28.58 37.79
CA GLU A 156 13.25 -28.33 38.40
C GLU A 156 13.40 -27.61 39.74
N GLU A 157 14.41 -27.97 40.55
CA GLU A 157 14.69 -27.33 41.83
C GLU A 157 15.10 -25.86 41.68
N GLU A 158 15.99 -25.52 40.73
CA GLU A 158 16.36 -24.12 40.44
C GLU A 158 15.16 -23.30 39.97
N THR A 159 14.30 -23.90 39.14
CA THR A 159 13.11 -23.24 38.61
C THR A 159 12.10 -22.96 39.73
N GLU A 160 11.79 -23.96 40.55
CA GLU A 160 10.88 -23.82 41.69
C GLU A 160 11.38 -22.78 42.69
N GLU A 161 12.67 -22.75 43.00
CA GLU A 161 13.25 -21.77 43.91
C GLU A 161 13.10 -20.33 43.38
N LEU A 162 13.34 -20.12 42.09
CA LEU A 162 13.19 -18.81 41.44
C LEU A 162 11.72 -18.40 41.35
N GLU A 163 10.82 -19.33 41.05
CA GLU A 163 9.38 -19.09 41.02
C GLU A 163 8.84 -18.73 42.41
N GLU A 164 9.31 -19.38 43.48
CA GLU A 164 8.92 -19.05 44.85
C GLU A 164 9.42 -17.67 45.28
N LYS A 165 10.68 -17.34 44.94
CA LYS A 165 11.25 -15.99 45.17
C LYS A 165 10.46 -14.92 44.43
N TYR A 166 10.14 -15.18 43.17
CA TYR A 166 9.31 -14.31 42.35
C TYR A 166 7.91 -14.14 42.97
N ALA A 167 7.24 -15.24 43.33
CA ALA A 167 5.91 -15.23 43.90
C ALA A 167 5.83 -14.39 45.19
N ARG A 168 6.84 -14.50 46.07
CA ARG A 168 6.97 -13.65 47.26
C ARG A 168 7.25 -12.18 46.92
N PHE A 169 8.04 -11.92 45.88
CA PHE A 169 8.35 -10.56 45.45
C PHE A 169 7.12 -9.82 44.90
N VAL A 170 6.26 -10.51 44.15
CA VAL A 170 5.02 -9.95 43.60
C VAL A 170 3.82 -10.07 44.55
N GLU A 171 4.02 -10.64 45.75
CA GLU A 171 2.96 -10.83 46.74
C GLU A 171 2.33 -9.48 47.14
N GLY A 172 1.01 -9.35 46.99
CA GLY A 172 0.29 -8.10 47.26
C GLY A 172 0.16 -7.14 46.07
N GLU A 173 0.89 -7.39 44.98
CA GLU A 173 0.62 -6.80 43.67
C GLU A 173 -0.35 -7.70 42.88
N ASP A 174 -0.76 -7.27 41.68
CA ASP A 174 -1.59 -8.08 40.77
C ASP A 174 -0.78 -9.23 40.13
N ALA A 175 -0.15 -10.05 40.96
CA ALA A 175 0.77 -11.13 40.63
C ALA A 175 0.18 -12.13 39.63
N GLN A 176 -1.13 -12.33 39.67
CA GLN A 176 -1.86 -13.24 38.76
C GLN A 176 -1.82 -12.77 37.30
N SER A 177 -1.42 -11.51 37.05
CA SER A 177 -1.32 -10.94 35.71
C SER A 177 0.03 -11.19 35.03
N TYR A 178 1.04 -11.71 35.74
CA TYR A 178 2.40 -11.86 35.21
C TYR A 178 2.92 -13.29 35.35
N ARG A 179 3.24 -13.94 34.22
CA ARG A 179 3.76 -15.32 34.18
C ARG A 179 5.24 -15.31 33.85
N LEU A 180 6.06 -15.94 34.69
CA LEU A 180 7.48 -16.13 34.45
C LEU A 180 7.70 -17.40 33.60
N GLU A 181 8.60 -17.32 32.63
CA GLU A 181 8.93 -18.42 31.71
C GLU A 181 10.44 -18.48 31.52
N PHE A 182 11.05 -19.65 31.75
CA PHE A 182 12.49 -19.85 31.54
C PHE A 182 12.79 -20.47 30.19
N ARG A 183 13.84 -19.99 29.51
CA ARG A 183 14.25 -20.48 28.18
C ARG A 183 15.77 -20.48 28.03
N HIS A 184 16.30 -21.37 27.21
CA HIS A 184 17.70 -21.31 26.81
C HIS A 184 17.85 -20.40 25.58
N GLY A 185 18.61 -19.31 25.70
CA GLY A 185 18.72 -18.27 24.67
C GLY A 185 20.12 -18.10 24.07
N GLY A 186 21.14 -18.76 24.62
CA GLY A 186 22.53 -18.64 24.22
C GLY A 186 23.22 -17.36 24.70
N MET A 187 22.49 -16.40 25.30
CA MET A 187 23.01 -15.17 25.89
C MET A 187 22.11 -14.65 27.02
N PRO A 188 22.66 -13.96 28.03
CA PRO A 188 21.88 -13.35 29.12
C PRO A 188 20.87 -12.34 28.58
N ASN A 189 19.57 -12.61 28.78
CA ASN A 189 18.50 -11.72 28.37
C ASN A 189 17.22 -11.95 29.19
N ALA A 190 16.36 -10.94 29.24
CA ALA A 190 14.98 -11.04 29.69
C ALA A 190 14.09 -10.19 28.78
N LEU A 191 12.83 -10.59 28.62
CA LEU A 191 11.86 -9.79 27.87
C LEU A 191 10.43 -9.96 28.37
N ALA A 192 9.71 -8.85 28.40
CA ALA A 192 8.27 -8.82 28.60
C ALA A 192 7.49 -8.96 27.28
N LEU A 193 6.48 -9.82 27.27
CA LEU A 193 5.50 -9.96 26.20
C LEU A 193 4.15 -9.33 26.57
N PRO A 194 3.35 -8.92 25.56
CA PRO A 194 1.95 -8.53 25.78
C PRO A 194 1.17 -9.60 26.58
N GLY A 195 0.28 -9.15 27.46
CA GLY A 195 -0.48 -10.06 28.33
C GLY A 195 0.32 -10.65 29.49
N GLY A 196 1.49 -10.08 29.81
CA GLY A 196 2.18 -10.29 31.08
C GLY A 196 3.12 -11.49 31.15
N THR A 197 3.47 -12.11 30.01
CA THR A 197 4.49 -13.19 30.04
C THR A 197 5.89 -12.57 30.06
N ILE A 198 6.70 -12.92 31.05
CA ILE A 198 8.09 -12.48 31.20
C ILE A 198 8.97 -13.69 30.93
N ILE A 199 9.78 -13.61 29.87
CA ILE A 199 10.76 -14.64 29.54
C ILE A 199 12.08 -14.25 30.15
N VAL A 200 12.72 -15.17 30.87
CA VAL A 200 14.07 -15.01 31.37
C VAL A 200 14.94 -16.13 30.81
N THR A 201 16.14 -15.80 30.31
CA THR A 201 17.04 -16.82 29.80
C THR A 201 17.85 -17.49 30.91
N ASP A 202 18.16 -18.78 30.75
CA ASP A 202 19.03 -19.53 31.67
C ASP A 202 20.38 -18.82 31.85
N GLU A 203 20.92 -18.25 30.77
CA GLU A 203 22.17 -17.50 30.82
C GLU A 203 22.07 -16.25 31.69
N LEU A 204 20.90 -15.61 31.77
CA LEU A 204 20.70 -14.49 32.67
C LEU A 204 20.68 -14.96 34.12
N VAL A 205 19.97 -16.05 34.41
CA VAL A 205 19.93 -16.66 35.75
C VAL A 205 21.34 -16.97 36.23
N HIS A 206 22.17 -17.58 35.39
CA HIS A 206 23.55 -17.88 35.74
C HIS A 206 24.49 -16.66 35.76
N ALA A 207 24.12 -15.56 35.09
CA ALA A 207 24.91 -14.32 35.07
C ALA A 207 24.64 -13.42 36.29
N THR A 208 23.46 -13.51 36.90
CA THR A 208 23.13 -12.75 38.11
C THR A 208 23.87 -13.31 39.32
N ALA A 209 24.45 -12.42 40.14
CA ALA A 209 25.26 -12.85 41.28
C ALA A 209 24.42 -13.24 42.51
N ASN A 210 23.16 -12.81 42.56
CA ASN A 210 22.24 -13.06 43.67
C ASN A 210 20.77 -12.82 43.26
N ASP A 211 19.86 -13.26 44.13
CA ASP A 211 18.40 -13.14 43.92
C ASP A 211 17.93 -11.69 43.74
N ALA A 212 18.56 -10.72 44.39
CA ALA A 212 18.15 -9.33 44.29
C ALA A 212 18.45 -8.75 42.90
N GLU A 213 19.56 -9.15 42.27
CA GLU A 213 19.87 -8.79 40.89
C GLU A 213 18.89 -9.42 39.90
N PHE A 214 18.57 -10.70 40.09
CA PHE A 214 17.54 -11.38 39.29
C PHE A 214 16.18 -10.69 39.40
N LEU A 215 15.71 -10.45 40.63
CA LEU A 215 14.43 -9.78 40.87
C LEU A 215 14.43 -8.33 40.38
N ALA A 216 15.57 -7.62 40.39
CA ALA A 216 15.67 -6.29 39.82
C ALA A 216 15.44 -6.28 38.31
N VAL A 217 15.97 -7.27 37.58
CA VAL A 217 15.72 -7.42 36.14
C VAL A 217 14.26 -7.80 35.89
N VAL A 218 13.72 -8.76 36.63
CA VAL A 218 12.30 -9.14 36.48
C VAL A 218 11.37 -7.96 36.78
N ALA A 219 11.68 -7.14 37.80
CA ALA A 219 10.94 -5.92 38.12
C ALA A 219 11.00 -4.88 37.01
N HIS A 220 12.15 -4.75 36.33
CA HIS A 220 12.29 -3.91 35.14
C HIS A 220 11.34 -4.37 34.03
N GLU A 221 11.27 -5.67 33.76
CA GLU A 221 10.38 -6.26 32.76
C GLU A 221 8.89 -6.10 33.12
N ILE A 222 8.50 -6.28 34.40
CA ILE A 222 7.14 -5.96 34.87
C ILE A 222 6.81 -4.49 34.58
N GLY A 223 7.77 -3.59 34.77
CA GLY A 223 7.65 -2.17 34.43
C GLY A 223 7.29 -1.94 32.97
N HIS A 224 7.91 -2.68 32.04
CA HIS A 224 7.58 -2.60 30.60
C HIS A 224 6.15 -3.07 30.30
N VAL A 225 5.67 -4.12 30.96
CA VAL A 225 4.28 -4.56 30.81
C VAL A 225 3.32 -3.49 31.36
N ARG A 226 3.57 -2.96 32.56
CA ARG A 226 2.72 -1.93 33.19
C ARG A 226 2.69 -0.64 32.40
N GLY A 227 3.82 -0.24 31.82
CA GLY A 227 3.92 0.94 30.97
C GLY A 227 3.27 0.75 29.59
N HIS A 228 2.77 -0.44 29.26
CA HIS A 228 2.41 -0.84 27.90
C HIS A 228 3.54 -0.58 26.89
N HIS A 229 4.80 -0.70 27.32
CA HIS A 229 5.99 -0.58 26.46
C HIS A 229 6.29 -1.88 25.70
N ALA A 230 5.70 -2.99 26.15
CA ALA A 230 5.78 -4.29 25.46
C ALA A 230 4.88 -4.38 24.20
N MET A 231 4.16 -3.30 23.84
CA MET A 231 3.26 -3.21 22.69
C MET A 231 3.75 -2.25 21.62
#